data_AF-A0AAD5YY75-F1
#
_entry.id   AF-A0AAD5YY75-F1
#
_cell.length_a   1.000
_cell.length_b   1.000
_cell.length_c   1.000
_cell.angle_alpha   90.00
_cell.angle_beta   90.00
_cell.angle_gamma   90.00
#
_symmetry.space_group_name_H-M   'P 1'
#
loop_
_entity.id
_entity.type
_entity.pdbx_description
1 polymer ?
#
loop_
_entity_poly.entity_id
_entity_poly.type
_entity_poly.pdbx_seq_one_letter_code
_entity_poly.pdbx_strand_id
1 'polypeptide(L)'
;MVFPINFWVDGRRGDGQLDVEVARGFYQDGRMPKDFHRASKPMSAEGIEVILAAHEILPGSDVNGTNTYTFDPSSPSFSTDDCTFYNYFVNNTVVSLYPSPTGVLKDALNRNLDLFHLAAGADCPKVFPYGQD
;
A
#
# COMPACT_ATOMS: atom_id res chain seq x y z
N MET A 1 6.74 -0.49 -8.20
CA MET A 1 5.99 -1.48 -7.40
C MET A 1 6.55 -2.88 -7.71
N VAL A 2 6.97 -3.64 -6.69
CA VAL A 2 7.72 -4.90 -6.83
C VAL A 2 6.85 -6.15 -7.00
N PHE A 3 5.53 -6.02 -6.86
CA PHE A 3 4.59 -7.14 -6.92
C PHE A 3 4.65 -7.99 -8.18
N PRO A 4 4.84 -7.46 -9.41
CA PRO A 4 4.95 -8.32 -10.59
C PRO A 4 6.11 -9.32 -10.49
N ILE A 5 7.28 -8.90 -10.02
CA ILE A 5 8.44 -9.79 -9.90
C ILE A 5 8.35 -10.73 -8.70
N ASN A 6 7.66 -10.31 -7.63
CA ASN A 6 7.44 -11.14 -6.44
C ASN A 6 6.32 -12.18 -6.67
N PHE A 7 5.23 -11.82 -7.34
CA PHE A 7 4.05 -12.67 -7.42
C PHE A 7 3.82 -13.37 -8.75
N TRP A 8 4.34 -12.85 -9.87
CA TRP A 8 4.00 -13.37 -11.20
C TRP A 8 5.11 -14.20 -11.84
N VAL A 9 6.28 -14.24 -11.21
CA VAL A 9 7.32 -15.21 -11.54
C VAL A 9 6.88 -16.59 -11.03
N ASP A 10 6.98 -17.61 -11.89
CA ASP A 10 6.66 -18.99 -11.48
C ASP A 10 7.50 -19.39 -10.26
N GLY A 11 6.82 -19.88 -9.22
CA GLY A 11 7.43 -20.17 -7.91
C GLY A 11 8.48 -21.28 -7.93
N ARG A 12 8.57 -22.07 -9.01
CA ARG A 12 9.64 -23.06 -9.21
C ARG A 12 10.96 -22.39 -9.62
N ARG A 13 10.90 -21.19 -10.22
CA ARG A 13 12.07 -20.41 -10.62
C ARG A 13 12.47 -19.40 -9.55
N GLY A 14 11.51 -18.58 -9.08
CA GLY A 14 11.70 -17.67 -7.95
C GLY A 14 12.88 -16.68 -8.07
N ASP A 15 13.26 -16.31 -9.28
CA ASP A 15 14.48 -15.53 -9.60
C ASP A 15 14.24 -14.01 -9.75
N GLY A 16 12.99 -13.56 -9.57
CA GLY A 16 12.61 -12.16 -9.73
C GLY A 16 12.64 -11.65 -11.18
N GLN A 17 12.81 -12.51 -12.18
CA GLN A 17 12.93 -12.10 -13.59
C GLN A 17 11.63 -12.35 -14.35
N LEU A 18 10.70 -11.40 -14.37
CA LEU A 18 9.39 -11.59 -15.02
C LEU A 18 9.49 -11.52 -16.56
N ASP A 19 9.01 -12.56 -17.25
CA ASP A 19 8.87 -12.56 -18.71
C ASP A 19 7.76 -11.60 -19.16
N VAL A 20 7.98 -10.88 -20.27
CA VAL A 20 7.05 -9.84 -20.74
C VAL A 20 5.72 -10.41 -21.23
N GLU A 21 5.70 -11.62 -21.80
CA GLU A 21 4.45 -12.27 -22.21
C GLU A 21 3.65 -12.74 -20.99
N VAL A 22 4.35 -13.21 -19.95
CA VAL A 22 3.71 -13.49 -18.65
C VAL A 22 3.13 -12.22 -18.04
N ALA A 23 3.90 -11.12 -18.01
CA ALA A 23 3.43 -9.83 -17.51
C ALA A 23 2.19 -9.34 -18.27
N ARG A 24 2.21 -9.46 -19.61
CA ARG A 24 1.08 -9.14 -20.48
C ARG A 24 -0.16 -9.96 -20.10
N GLY A 25 -0.02 -11.27 -19.90
CA GLY A 25 -1.12 -12.15 -19.49
C GLY A 25 -1.80 -11.69 -18.20
N PHE A 26 -1.03 -11.27 -17.19
CA PHE A 26 -1.59 -10.74 -15.95
C PHE A 26 -2.24 -9.36 -16.16
N TYR A 27 -1.55 -8.42 -16.83
CA TYR A 27 -2.04 -7.04 -16.98
C TYR A 27 -3.23 -6.90 -17.94
N GLN A 28 -3.19 -7.60 -19.07
CA GLN A 28 -4.18 -7.44 -20.15
C GLN A 28 -5.32 -8.44 -20.04
N ASP A 29 -5.00 -9.69 -19.71
CA ASP A 29 -5.98 -10.78 -19.76
C ASP A 29 -6.48 -11.19 -18.36
N GLY A 30 -5.88 -10.69 -17.28
CA GLY A 30 -6.16 -11.18 -15.91
C GLY A 30 -5.88 -12.67 -15.76
N ARG A 31 -4.95 -13.21 -16.56
CA ARG A 31 -4.76 -14.65 -16.77
C ARG A 31 -3.40 -15.12 -16.28
N MET A 32 -3.41 -16.16 -15.45
CA MET A 32 -2.19 -16.88 -15.06
C MET A 32 -1.65 -17.71 -16.24
N PRO A 33 -0.32 -17.85 -16.39
CA PRO A 33 0.26 -18.80 -17.32
C PRO A 33 -0.26 -20.22 -17.11
N LYS A 34 -0.25 -21.03 -18.18
CA LYS A 34 -0.50 -22.47 -18.04
C LYS A 34 0.54 -23.08 -17.10
N ASP A 35 0.09 -23.93 -16.17
CA ASP A 35 0.95 -24.59 -15.18
C ASP A 35 1.66 -23.60 -14.23
N PHE A 36 1.08 -22.42 -14.00
CA PHE A 36 1.63 -21.43 -13.09
C PHE A 36 1.63 -21.91 -11.64
N HIS A 37 2.79 -21.86 -10.99
CA HIS A 37 2.94 -22.10 -9.57
C HIS A 37 3.10 -20.77 -8.83
N ARG A 38 2.29 -20.54 -7.79
CA ARG A 38 2.47 -19.38 -6.90
C ARG A 38 3.87 -19.37 -6.27
N ALA A 39 4.30 -18.21 -5.80
CA ALA A 39 5.53 -18.07 -5.03
C ALA A 39 5.64 -19.11 -3.90
N SER A 40 6.86 -19.60 -3.67
CA SER A 40 7.16 -20.69 -2.74
C SER A 40 7.04 -20.32 -1.26
N LYS A 41 6.90 -19.02 -0.96
CA LYS A 41 6.70 -18.47 0.38
C LYS A 41 5.73 -17.27 0.35
N PRO A 42 5.13 -16.88 1.49
CA PRO A 42 4.45 -15.60 1.61
C PRO A 42 5.41 -14.46 1.27
N MET A 43 4.97 -13.53 0.43
CA MET A 43 5.72 -12.35 0.02
C MET A 43 4.77 -11.16 -0.12
N SER A 44 5.32 -9.96 -0.20
CA SER A 44 4.65 -8.70 -0.47
C SER A 44 5.63 -7.74 -1.15
N ALA A 45 6.10 -6.73 -0.41
CA ALA A 45 6.88 -5.62 -0.92
C ALA A 45 8.39 -5.79 -0.72
N GLU A 46 8.89 -7.01 -0.51
CA GLU A 46 10.33 -7.26 -0.40
C GLU A 46 11.05 -6.72 -1.64
N GLY A 47 12.16 -5.99 -1.44
CA GLY A 47 12.90 -5.33 -2.51
C GLY A 47 12.41 -3.92 -2.84
N ILE A 48 11.40 -3.39 -2.16
CA ILE A 48 10.90 -2.02 -2.39
C ILE A 48 11.99 -0.97 -2.16
N GLU A 49 12.90 -1.21 -1.22
CA GLU A 49 14.04 -0.35 -0.92
C GLU A 49 14.97 -0.13 -2.12
N VAL A 50 15.11 -1.12 -3.00
CA VAL A 50 15.90 -1.00 -4.24
C VAL A 50 15.25 -0.01 -5.20
N ILE A 51 13.91 -0.02 -5.29
CA ILE A 51 13.16 0.91 -6.13
C ILE A 51 13.23 2.33 -5.56
N LEU A 52 13.06 2.47 -4.24
CA LEU A 52 13.12 3.77 -3.57
C LEU A 52 14.53 4.39 -3.67
N ALA A 53 15.58 3.58 -3.59
CA ALA A 53 16.96 4.04 -3.70
C ALA A 53 17.39 4.38 -5.13
N ALA A 54 16.72 3.83 -6.16
CA ALA A 54 17.08 4.09 -7.56
C ALA A 54 16.85 5.56 -7.94
N HIS A 55 15.73 6.13 -7.50
CA HIS A 55 15.39 7.54 -7.71
C HIS A 55 14.57 8.05 -6.51
N GLU A 56 15.21 8.88 -5.68
CA GLU A 56 14.52 9.49 -4.54
C GLU A 56 13.48 10.50 -5.05
N ILE A 57 12.21 10.28 -4.66
CA ILE A 57 11.08 11.16 -4.98
C ILE A 57 10.36 11.51 -3.68
N LEU A 58 10.32 12.79 -3.35
CA LEU A 58 9.54 13.30 -2.23
C LEU A 58 8.06 13.38 -2.60
N PRO A 59 7.11 13.11 -1.68
CA PRO A 59 5.68 13.14 -1.99
C PRO A 59 5.19 14.55 -2.35
N GLY A 60 4.24 14.65 -3.28
CA GLY A 60 3.79 15.93 -3.80
C GLY A 60 2.83 15.81 -4.98
N SER A 61 2.50 16.95 -5.57
CA SER A 61 1.59 17.03 -6.70
C SER A 61 1.93 18.21 -7.62
N ASP A 62 1.45 18.16 -8.85
CA ASP A 62 1.46 19.31 -9.76
C ASP A 62 0.43 20.35 -9.27
N VAL A 63 0.85 21.61 -9.13
CA VAL A 63 0.00 22.71 -8.66
C VAL A 63 -0.20 23.73 -9.79
N ASN A 64 -1.45 24.00 -10.16
CA ASN A 64 -1.84 25.01 -11.17
C ASN A 64 -1.27 24.80 -12.59
N GLY A 65 -0.97 23.58 -13.01
CA GLY A 65 -0.51 23.28 -14.36
C GLY A 65 0.21 21.93 -14.46
N THR A 66 0.73 21.61 -15.63
CA THR A 66 1.66 20.49 -15.82
C THR A 66 3.09 20.95 -15.57
N ASN A 67 3.97 20.07 -15.10
CA ASN A 67 5.39 20.38 -14.83
C ASN A 67 5.55 21.41 -13.71
N THR A 68 4.69 21.35 -12.69
CA THR A 68 4.69 22.27 -11.54
C THR A 68 4.73 21.51 -10.21
N TYR A 69 5.44 20.37 -10.23
CA TYR A 69 5.53 19.47 -9.09
C TYR A 69 6.03 20.21 -7.86
N THR A 70 5.19 20.23 -6.84
CA THR A 70 5.45 20.90 -5.57
C THR A 70 5.43 19.85 -4.47
N PHE A 71 6.52 19.80 -3.70
CA PHE A 71 6.65 18.94 -2.53
C PHE A 71 5.59 19.30 -1.47
N ASP A 72 4.92 18.28 -0.93
CA ASP A 72 3.99 18.43 0.19
C ASP A 72 4.63 17.90 1.47
N PRO A 73 5.09 18.78 2.39
CA PRO A 73 5.72 18.37 3.64
C PRO A 73 4.75 17.72 4.63
N SER A 74 3.44 17.81 4.40
CA SER A 74 2.43 17.17 5.25
C SER A 74 2.12 15.74 4.84
N SER A 75 2.53 15.32 3.63
CA SER A 75 2.31 13.97 3.14
C SER A 75 3.31 12.99 3.80
N PRO A 76 2.85 11.80 4.22
CA PRO A 76 3.74 10.73 4.67
C PRO A 76 4.75 10.34 3.57
N SER A 77 5.95 9.92 3.96
CA SER A 77 6.99 9.40 3.07
C SER A 77 7.63 8.13 3.65
N PHE A 78 8.38 7.39 2.83
CA PHE A 78 9.18 6.25 3.29
C PHE A 78 10.42 6.66 4.11
N SER A 79 10.71 7.97 4.22
CA SER A 79 11.76 8.52 5.07
C SER A 79 11.24 9.07 6.41
N THR A 80 9.91 9.18 6.58
CA THR A 80 9.26 9.47 7.86
C THR A 80 9.03 8.20 8.67
N ASP A 81 8.72 8.33 9.96
CA ASP A 81 8.35 7.21 10.84
C ASP A 81 7.27 6.31 10.18
N ASP A 82 7.43 4.99 10.31
CA ASP A 82 6.64 3.97 9.60
C ASP A 82 5.12 4.12 9.86
N CYS A 83 4.75 4.72 10.98
CA CYS A 83 3.37 4.92 11.39
C CYS A 83 2.69 6.12 10.74
N THR A 84 3.44 6.98 10.04
CA THR A 84 2.90 8.22 9.47
C THR A 84 1.84 7.93 8.41
N PHE A 85 2.02 6.89 7.58
CA PHE A 85 1.00 6.46 6.61
C PHE A 85 -0.28 5.96 7.28
N TYR A 86 -0.14 5.11 8.31
CA TYR A 86 -1.28 4.60 9.08
C TYR A 86 -2.08 5.74 9.72
N ASN A 87 -1.39 6.62 10.44
CA ASN A 87 -2.01 7.75 11.12
C ASN A 87 -2.70 8.71 10.14
N TYR A 88 -2.03 9.02 9.02
CA TYR A 88 -2.59 9.91 8.01
C TYR A 88 -3.84 9.30 7.36
N PHE A 89 -3.78 8.03 6.99
CA PHE A 89 -4.93 7.34 6.39
C PHE A 89 -6.13 7.33 7.34
N VAL A 90 -5.94 6.97 8.61
CA VAL A 90 -7.04 6.93 9.57
C VAL A 90 -7.57 8.34 9.89
N ASN A 91 -6.71 9.27 10.24
CA ASN A 91 -7.14 10.58 10.76
C ASN A 91 -7.52 11.60 9.67
N ASN A 92 -7.02 11.45 8.44
CA ASN A 92 -7.36 12.35 7.35
C ASN A 92 -8.28 11.66 6.35
N THR A 93 -7.89 10.53 5.78
CA THR A 93 -8.67 9.88 4.71
C THR A 93 -9.99 9.32 5.23
N VAL A 94 -9.96 8.47 6.25
CA VAL A 94 -11.18 7.82 6.78
C VAL A 94 -12.10 8.84 7.45
N VAL A 95 -11.56 9.70 8.31
CA VAL A 95 -12.36 10.75 9.00
C VAL A 95 -12.99 11.74 8.02
N SER A 96 -12.30 12.13 6.94
CA SER A 96 -12.91 13.04 5.95
C SER A 96 -14.10 12.40 5.22
N LEU A 97 -14.09 11.08 5.02
CA LEU A 97 -15.21 10.34 4.43
C LEU A 97 -16.35 10.12 5.43
N TYR A 98 -16.01 9.91 6.70
CA TYR A 98 -16.96 9.66 7.79
C TYR A 98 -16.67 10.58 8.98
N PRO A 99 -17.07 11.86 8.91
CA PRO A 99 -16.68 12.83 9.94
C PRO A 99 -17.47 12.66 11.25
N SER A 100 -18.67 12.10 11.20
CA SER A 100 -19.50 11.87 12.38
C SER A 100 -20.40 10.64 12.21
N PRO A 101 -19.83 9.42 12.13
CA PRO A 101 -20.61 8.21 11.99
C PRO A 101 -21.39 7.92 13.28
N THR A 102 -22.58 7.32 13.14
CA THR A 102 -23.43 6.93 14.28
C THR A 102 -23.96 5.51 14.10
N GLY A 103 -24.41 4.92 15.21
CA GLY A 103 -24.99 3.57 15.24
C GLY A 103 -24.10 2.53 14.57
N VAL A 104 -24.72 1.68 13.76
CA VAL A 104 -24.08 0.53 13.09
C VAL A 104 -22.85 0.93 12.25
N LEU A 105 -22.84 2.13 11.65
CA LEU A 105 -21.70 2.57 10.85
C LEU A 105 -20.48 2.89 11.73
N LYS A 106 -20.69 3.53 12.89
CA LYS A 106 -19.60 3.78 13.85
C LYS A 106 -19.01 2.44 14.32
N ASP A 107 -19.86 1.51 14.71
CA ASP A 107 -19.44 0.18 15.21
C ASP A 107 -18.66 -0.59 14.12
N ALA A 108 -19.14 -0.54 12.88
CA ALA A 108 -18.46 -1.16 11.74
C ALA A 108 -17.11 -0.50 11.43
N LEU A 109 -17.02 0.83 11.49
CA LEU A 109 -15.77 1.55 11.28
C LEU A 109 -14.74 1.21 12.36
N ASN A 110 -15.13 1.26 13.64
CA ASN A 110 -14.25 0.87 14.74
C ASN A 110 -13.71 -0.55 14.54
N ARG A 111 -14.59 -1.52 14.24
CA ARG A 111 -14.17 -2.91 14.01
C ARG A 111 -13.23 -3.10 12.81
N ASN A 112 -13.45 -2.38 11.72
CA ASN A 112 -12.57 -2.48 10.55
C ASN A 112 -11.24 -1.75 10.76
N LEU A 113 -11.22 -0.64 11.49
CA LEU A 113 -9.99 0.06 11.87
C LEU A 113 -9.13 -0.78 12.81
N ASP A 114 -9.74 -1.60 13.66
CA ASP A 114 -9.03 -2.58 14.49
C ASP A 114 -8.31 -3.62 13.62
N LEU A 115 -8.99 -4.18 12.63
CA LEU A 115 -8.40 -5.13 11.68
C LEU A 115 -7.31 -4.47 10.83
N PHE A 116 -7.52 -3.22 10.41
CA PHE A 116 -6.53 -2.47 9.65
C PHE A 116 -5.26 -2.21 10.47
N HIS A 117 -5.41 -1.84 11.75
CA HIS A 117 -4.27 -1.64 12.66
C HIS A 117 -3.46 -2.93 12.84
N LEU A 118 -4.10 -4.10 12.98
CA LEU A 118 -3.40 -5.40 13.05
C LEU A 118 -2.52 -5.66 11.82
N ALA A 119 -2.93 -5.17 10.64
CA ALA A 119 -2.16 -5.31 9.41
C ALA A 119 -1.09 -4.23 9.22
N ALA A 120 -1.27 -3.05 9.80
CA ALA A 120 -0.35 -1.91 9.66
C ALA A 120 0.97 -2.08 10.43
N GLY A 121 1.08 -3.09 11.30
CA GLY A 121 2.29 -3.40 12.07
C GLY A 121 2.09 -3.15 13.57
N ALA A 122 2.68 -4.02 14.39
CA ALA A 122 2.49 -4.03 15.85
C ALA A 122 3.12 -2.83 16.57
N ASP A 123 4.04 -2.12 15.91
CA ASP A 123 4.83 -1.07 16.53
C ASP A 123 4.18 0.32 16.46
N CYS A 124 3.09 0.45 15.69
CA CYS A 124 2.35 1.71 15.60
C CYS A 124 1.30 1.84 16.71
N PRO A 125 1.24 2.94 17.47
CA PRO A 125 0.16 3.17 18.41
C PRO A 125 -1.19 3.20 17.68
N LYS A 126 -2.13 2.36 18.12
CA LYS A 126 -3.49 2.37 17.59
C LYS A 126 -4.15 3.72 17.82
N VAL A 127 -4.75 4.29 16.77
CA VAL A 127 -5.56 5.51 16.85
C VAL A 127 -7.05 5.19 16.86
N PHE A 128 -7.85 6.07 17.48
CA PHE A 128 -9.28 5.86 17.72
C PHE A 128 -10.08 7.10 17.27
N PRO A 129 -10.27 7.31 15.96
CA PRO A 129 -10.90 8.52 15.45
C PRO A 129 -12.35 8.72 15.92
N TYR A 130 -13.02 7.65 16.35
CA TYR A 130 -14.41 7.67 16.83
C TYR A 130 -14.56 7.27 18.30
N GLY A 131 -13.47 7.29 19.06
CA GLY A 131 -13.42 6.90 20.48
C GLY A 131 -13.15 5.41 20.70
N GLN A 132 -12.98 5.07 21.98
CA GLN A 132 -12.87 3.71 22.49
C GLN A 132 -14.21 3.35 23.13
N ASP A 133 -14.87 2.31 22.63
CA ASP A 133 -16.06 1.76 23.28
C ASP A 133 -15.66 0.76 24.39
#